data_AF-A0A4Q6DP03-F1
#
_entry.id   AF-A0A4Q6DP03-F1
#
_cell.length_a   1.000
_cell.length_b   1.000
_cell.length_c   1.000
_cell.angle_alpha   90.00
_cell.angle_beta   90.00
_cell.angle_gamma   90.00
#
_symmetry.space_group_name_H-M   'P 1'
#
loop_
_entity.id
_entity.type
_entity.pdbx_description
1 polymer ?
#
loop_
_entity_poly.entity_id
_entity_poly.type
_entity_poly.pdbx_seq_one_letter_code
_entity_poly.pdbx_strand_id
1 'polypeptide(L)'
;MQALNLLKKITLVISVLFTIPLTSFVVDGGFLDRQKSNSRVRAAYIEKENLLAKRLKPFNITLDAINILITAYKSEQQLTIYIKKPFELTYTKFASYDICSSSGILGPKRKAGDSQVPEGFYYIDRFNPSSNYFLSLGLNYPNKADKYRSGAANPGSDIFIHGKCVTVGCLPMTDEKIKEIYILAIQAHQSGQTQIPVYIFPFRFNSIIGQRTMENYSYDKYLQKFWGNLKSGHDKFSASQQELKVDVNGKGEYVF
;
A
#
# COMPACT_ATOMS: atom_id res chain seq x y z
N MET A 1 -64.91 -26.35 68.89
CA MET A 1 -64.76 -24.89 68.86
C MET A 1 -63.27 -24.57 68.65
N GLN A 2 -62.97 -23.82 67.59
CA GLN A 2 -61.82 -22.90 67.41
C GLN A 2 -60.40 -23.48 67.65
N ALA A 3 -59.61 -23.82 66.62
CA ALA A 3 -58.81 -22.91 65.77
C ALA A 3 -57.68 -22.17 66.52
N LEU A 4 -56.41 -22.52 66.25
CA LEU A 4 -55.37 -21.60 65.72
C LEU A 4 -54.00 -22.29 65.55
N ASN A 5 -53.51 -22.29 64.31
CA ASN A 5 -52.18 -21.89 63.81
C ASN A 5 -50.90 -22.14 64.64
N LEU A 6 -49.70 -22.31 64.08
CA LEU A 6 -49.11 -22.48 62.75
C LEU A 6 -47.63 -22.15 63.03
N LEU A 7 -46.66 -22.99 62.69
CA LEU A 7 -45.35 -22.58 62.14
C LEU A 7 -44.48 -23.82 61.90
N LYS A 8 -44.66 -24.45 60.73
CA LYS A 8 -43.64 -25.31 60.13
C LYS A 8 -42.78 -24.41 59.23
N LYS A 9 -41.51 -24.25 59.57
CA LYS A 9 -40.51 -23.59 58.73
C LYS A 9 -40.34 -24.42 57.44
N ILE A 10 -40.89 -23.95 56.34
CA ILE A 10 -40.58 -24.47 55.00
C ILE A 10 -39.42 -23.62 54.49
N THR A 11 -38.22 -24.22 54.48
CA THR A 11 -37.06 -23.62 53.82
C THR A 11 -37.25 -23.79 52.32
N LEU A 12 -37.72 -22.74 51.64
CA LEU A 12 -37.78 -22.67 50.19
C LEU A 12 -36.35 -22.47 49.65
N VAL A 13 -35.73 -23.53 49.16
CA VAL A 13 -34.47 -23.44 48.41
C VAL A 13 -34.81 -22.94 47.01
N ILE A 14 -34.67 -21.64 46.79
CA ILE A 14 -34.77 -21.03 45.46
C ILE A 14 -33.48 -21.40 44.71
N SER A 15 -33.55 -22.40 43.84
CA SER A 15 -32.51 -22.69 42.87
C SER A 15 -32.48 -21.58 41.81
N VAL A 16 -31.65 -20.57 42.04
CA VAL A 16 -31.33 -19.56 41.02
C VAL A 16 -30.51 -20.26 39.93
N LEU A 17 -31.16 -20.62 38.82
CA LEU A 17 -30.43 -20.99 37.60
C LEU A 17 -29.69 -19.73 37.13
N PHE A 18 -28.38 -19.69 37.39
CA PHE A 18 -27.48 -18.74 36.78
C PHE A 18 -27.40 -19.07 35.28
N THR A 19 -28.23 -18.43 34.47
CA THR A 19 -28.05 -18.41 33.02
C THR A 19 -26.79 -17.60 32.75
N ILE A 20 -25.65 -18.29 32.62
CA ILE A 20 -24.41 -17.68 32.15
C ILE A 20 -24.70 -17.18 30.72
N PRO A 21 -24.68 -15.87 30.45
CA PRO A 21 -24.82 -15.41 29.08
C PRO A 21 -23.64 -15.98 28.30
N LEU A 22 -23.93 -16.77 27.26
CA LEU A 22 -22.94 -17.20 26.28
C LEU A 22 -22.45 -15.94 25.57
N THR A 23 -21.44 -15.28 26.12
CA THR A 23 -20.74 -14.21 25.41
C THR A 23 -19.96 -14.91 24.30
N SER A 24 -20.49 -14.85 23.08
CA SER A 24 -19.76 -15.23 21.88
C SER A 24 -18.47 -14.42 21.85
N PHE A 25 -17.36 -15.02 22.24
CA PHE A 25 -16.04 -14.45 22.01
C PHE A 25 -15.86 -14.44 20.49
N VAL A 26 -16.12 -13.30 19.86
CA VAL A 26 -15.68 -13.07 18.48
C VAL A 26 -14.16 -13.04 18.56
N VAL A 27 -13.52 -14.15 18.19
CA VAL A 27 -12.10 -14.16 17.89
C VAL A 27 -11.92 -13.19 16.72
N ASP A 28 -11.41 -11.99 17.00
CA ASP A 28 -11.00 -11.07 15.95
C ASP A 28 -9.88 -11.77 15.17
N GLY A 29 -10.22 -12.32 14.01
CA GLY A 29 -9.25 -12.93 13.10
C GLY A 29 -8.15 -11.92 12.81
N GLY A 30 -6.92 -12.40 12.60
CA GLY A 30 -5.78 -11.52 12.33
C GLY A 30 -6.01 -10.64 11.10
N PHE A 31 -5.10 -9.71 10.83
CA PHE A 31 -5.19 -8.82 9.65
C PHE A 31 -5.47 -9.60 8.35
N LEU A 32 -4.76 -10.72 8.14
CA LEU A 32 -4.96 -11.60 6.99
C LEU A 32 -6.39 -12.18 6.92
N ASP A 33 -6.96 -12.63 8.04
CA ASP A 33 -8.31 -13.21 8.08
C ASP A 33 -9.37 -12.17 7.74
N ARG A 34 -9.20 -10.94 8.26
CA ARG A 34 -10.07 -9.81 7.91
C ARG A 34 -10.01 -9.50 6.41
N GLN A 35 -8.83 -9.54 5.80
CA GLN A 35 -8.71 -9.37 4.34
C GLN A 35 -9.37 -10.53 3.57
N LYS A 36 -9.14 -11.79 3.99
CA LYS A 36 -9.72 -13.00 3.38
C LYS A 36 -11.23 -13.16 3.64
N SER A 37 -11.85 -12.32 4.46
CA SER A 37 -13.32 -12.24 4.57
C SER A 37 -13.98 -11.76 3.28
N ASN A 38 -13.25 -11.00 2.45
CA ASN A 38 -13.73 -10.51 1.15
C ASN A 38 -13.55 -11.57 0.04
N SER A 39 -14.59 -11.77 -0.78
CA SER A 39 -14.59 -12.78 -1.85
C SER A 39 -13.55 -12.54 -2.94
N ARG A 40 -13.23 -11.28 -3.27
CA ARG A 40 -12.21 -10.93 -4.27
C ARG A 40 -10.80 -11.25 -3.78
N VAL A 41 -10.55 -11.05 -2.49
CA VAL A 41 -9.27 -11.44 -1.87
C VAL A 41 -9.14 -12.96 -1.89
N ARG A 42 -10.19 -13.71 -1.50
CA ARG A 42 -10.17 -15.18 -1.61
C ARG A 42 -9.89 -15.66 -3.03
N ALA A 43 -10.57 -15.08 -4.03
CA ALA A 43 -10.34 -15.41 -5.44
C ALA A 43 -8.88 -15.14 -5.85
N ALA A 44 -8.32 -13.99 -5.46
CA ALA A 44 -6.91 -13.68 -5.72
C ALA A 44 -5.98 -14.75 -5.14
N TYR A 45 -6.20 -15.17 -3.89
CA TYR A 45 -5.39 -16.22 -3.24
C TYR A 45 -5.53 -17.56 -3.96
N ILE A 46 -6.76 -18.00 -4.28
CA ILE A 46 -7.01 -19.24 -5.03
C ILE A 46 -6.21 -19.28 -6.34
N GLU A 47 -6.18 -18.16 -7.07
CA GLU A 47 -5.55 -18.10 -8.38
C GLU A 47 -4.02 -17.90 -8.32
N LYS A 48 -3.51 -17.14 -7.34
CA LYS A 48 -2.14 -16.61 -7.39
C LYS A 48 -1.22 -17.09 -6.27
N GLU A 49 -1.73 -17.63 -5.16
CA GLU A 49 -0.88 -17.98 -4.01
C GLU A 49 0.21 -19.01 -4.38
N ASN A 50 -0.18 -20.12 -5.03
CA ASN A 50 0.76 -21.14 -5.48
C ASN A 50 1.76 -20.63 -6.53
N LEU A 51 1.30 -19.76 -7.44
CA LEU A 51 2.16 -19.13 -8.44
C LEU A 51 3.22 -18.24 -7.78
N LEU A 52 2.81 -17.39 -6.83
CA LEU A 52 3.70 -16.52 -6.09
C LEU A 52 4.69 -17.32 -5.25
N ALA A 53 4.23 -18.33 -4.50
CA ALA A 53 5.09 -19.20 -3.71
C ALA A 53 6.18 -19.87 -4.58
N LYS A 54 5.81 -20.38 -5.76
CA LYS A 54 6.77 -20.95 -6.73
C LYS A 54 7.78 -19.92 -7.23
N ARG A 55 7.34 -18.69 -7.52
CA ARG A 55 8.21 -17.60 -8.00
C ARG A 55 9.13 -17.03 -6.93
N LEU A 56 8.75 -17.10 -5.65
CA LEU A 56 9.57 -16.65 -4.52
C LEU A 56 10.66 -17.66 -4.13
N LYS A 57 10.45 -18.96 -4.41
CA LYS A 57 11.39 -20.04 -4.07
C LYS A 57 12.85 -19.78 -4.49
N PRO A 58 13.17 -19.28 -5.71
CA PRO A 58 14.56 -18.98 -6.10
C PRO A 58 15.24 -17.90 -5.24
N PHE A 59 14.46 -17.04 -4.59
CA PHE A 59 14.96 -16.01 -3.68
C PHE A 59 15.06 -16.50 -2.23
N ASN A 60 14.71 -17.77 -1.96
CA ASN A 60 14.64 -18.34 -0.62
C ASN A 60 13.72 -17.54 0.33
N ILE A 61 12.63 -16.97 -0.21
CA ILE A 61 11.62 -16.18 0.52
C ILE A 61 10.28 -16.92 0.47
N THR A 62 9.50 -16.84 1.54
CA THR A 62 8.14 -17.40 1.64
C THR A 62 7.13 -16.26 1.81
N LEU A 63 5.85 -16.54 1.51
CA LEU A 63 4.80 -15.52 1.61
C LEU A 63 4.50 -15.08 3.06
N ASP A 64 4.82 -15.88 4.06
CA ASP A 64 4.61 -15.57 5.48
C ASP A 64 5.80 -14.81 6.13
N ALA A 65 6.89 -14.61 5.38
CA ALA A 65 8.09 -13.92 5.84
C ALA A 65 8.70 -13.09 4.70
N ILE A 66 8.02 -12.00 4.34
CA ILE A 66 8.39 -11.14 3.21
C ILE A 66 8.19 -9.67 3.55
N ASN A 67 9.13 -8.82 3.15
CA ASN A 67 8.91 -7.38 3.01
C ASN A 67 8.98 -7.01 1.53
N ILE A 68 8.23 -5.99 1.12
CA ILE A 68 8.23 -5.48 -0.24
C ILE A 68 8.51 -3.97 -0.30
N LEU A 69 9.02 -3.52 -1.44
CA LEU A 69 9.16 -2.12 -1.81
C LEU A 69 8.73 -1.97 -3.27
N ILE A 70 7.98 -0.92 -3.56
CA ILE A 70 7.44 -0.67 -4.89
C ILE A 70 8.12 0.55 -5.50
N THR A 71 8.54 0.46 -6.75
CA THR A 71 8.90 1.63 -7.57
C THR A 71 7.98 1.72 -8.77
N ALA A 72 7.54 2.91 -9.15
CA ALA A 72 6.81 3.16 -10.38
C ALA A 72 7.51 4.26 -11.19
N TYR A 73 7.52 4.10 -12.51
CA TYR A 73 8.12 5.03 -13.44
C TYR A 73 7.07 5.44 -14.47
N LYS A 74 6.75 6.74 -14.51
CA LYS A 74 5.65 7.26 -15.33
C LYS A 74 5.92 7.14 -16.83
N SER A 75 7.10 7.57 -17.29
CA SER A 75 7.47 7.52 -18.71
C SER A 75 7.54 6.09 -19.25
N GLU A 76 8.08 5.17 -18.46
CA GLU A 76 8.22 3.76 -18.80
C GLU A 76 6.91 2.98 -18.58
N GLN A 77 5.91 3.61 -17.96
CA GLN A 77 4.64 2.98 -17.57
C GLN A 77 4.86 1.65 -16.85
N GLN A 78 5.78 1.61 -15.89
CA GLN A 78 6.21 0.37 -15.26
C GLN A 78 6.23 0.49 -13.74
N LEU A 79 5.55 -0.46 -13.08
CA LEU A 79 5.63 -0.69 -11.63
C LEU A 79 6.52 -1.91 -11.38
N THR A 80 7.42 -1.83 -10.42
CA THR A 80 8.33 -2.92 -10.04
C THR A 80 8.21 -3.20 -8.55
N ILE A 81 8.09 -4.48 -8.20
CA ILE A 81 8.15 -4.96 -6.83
C ILE A 81 9.56 -5.49 -6.57
N TYR A 82 10.12 -5.04 -5.47
CA TYR A 82 11.32 -5.58 -4.86
C TYR A 82 10.95 -6.31 -3.57
N ILE A 83 11.66 -7.37 -3.24
CA ILE A 83 11.38 -8.23 -2.09
C ILE A 83 12.64 -8.45 -1.26
N LYS A 84 12.47 -8.73 0.03
CA LYS A 84 13.52 -9.22 0.93
C LYS A 84 12.90 -10.02 2.06
N LYS A 85 13.72 -10.75 2.82
CA LYS A 85 13.28 -11.26 4.12
C LYS A 85 13.14 -10.09 5.13
N PRO A 86 12.27 -10.20 6.14
CA PRO A 86 12.07 -9.13 7.12
C PRO A 86 13.36 -8.64 7.79
N PHE A 87 14.27 -9.56 8.09
CA PHE A 87 15.55 -9.28 8.77
C PHE A 87 16.70 -8.83 7.84
N GLU A 88 16.53 -8.91 6.52
CA GLU A 88 17.55 -8.46 5.56
C GLU A 88 17.45 -6.94 5.34
N LEU A 89 18.55 -6.30 4.93
CA LEU A 89 18.55 -4.86 4.62
C LEU A 89 18.30 -4.58 3.14
N THR A 90 18.83 -5.44 2.27
CA THR A 90 18.87 -5.23 0.83
C THR A 90 17.71 -5.93 0.15
N TYR A 91 17.00 -5.20 -0.70
CA TYR A 91 15.95 -5.73 -1.54
C TYR A 91 16.51 -6.31 -2.85
N THR A 92 15.82 -7.30 -3.40
CA THR A 92 16.08 -7.83 -4.74
C THR A 92 14.86 -7.62 -5.62
N LYS A 93 15.08 -7.28 -6.89
CA LYS A 93 13.99 -7.14 -7.86
C LYS A 93 13.26 -8.47 -8.05
N PHE A 94 11.95 -8.48 -7.83
CA PHE A 94 11.10 -9.67 -7.99
C PHE A 94 10.34 -9.67 -9.31
N ALA A 95 9.62 -8.59 -9.59
CA ALA A 95 8.71 -8.54 -10.73
C ALA A 95 8.52 -7.11 -11.24
N SER A 96 8.33 -6.96 -12.54
CA SER A 96 7.88 -5.72 -13.17
C SER A 96 6.55 -5.95 -13.86
N TYR A 97 5.66 -4.96 -13.76
CA TYR A 97 4.31 -4.98 -14.29
C TYR A 97 4.08 -3.69 -15.07
N ASP A 98 3.61 -3.79 -16.31
CA ASP A 98 3.21 -2.58 -17.04
C ASP A 98 1.96 -1.98 -16.40
N ILE A 99 1.98 -0.67 -16.23
CA ILE A 99 0.84 0.15 -15.84
C ILE A 99 -0.07 0.23 -17.07
N CYS A 100 -1.34 -0.10 -16.90
CA CYS A 100 -2.24 -0.33 -18.02
C CYS A 100 -2.60 0.95 -18.80
N SER A 101 -2.66 2.07 -18.10
CA SER A 101 -2.95 3.39 -18.66
C SER A 101 -2.31 4.47 -17.81
N SER A 102 -1.92 5.57 -18.44
CA SER A 102 -1.37 6.75 -17.79
C SER A 102 -2.33 7.93 -17.91
N SER A 103 -2.23 8.86 -16.98
CA SER A 103 -2.99 10.12 -16.97
C SER A 103 -2.04 11.27 -16.67
N GLY A 104 -2.37 12.43 -17.23
CA GLY A 104 -1.55 13.62 -17.11
C GLY A 104 -0.26 13.55 -17.92
N ILE A 105 0.67 14.43 -17.56
CA ILE A 105 2.01 14.56 -18.15
C ILE A 105 3.10 14.28 -17.11
N LEU A 106 4.37 14.34 -17.50
CA LEU A 106 5.48 14.35 -16.54
C LEU A 106 5.39 15.59 -15.65
N GLY A 107 5.72 15.40 -14.38
CA GLY A 107 5.53 16.40 -13.32
C GLY A 107 4.58 15.91 -12.23
N PRO A 108 4.66 16.48 -11.04
CA PRO A 108 3.95 15.98 -9.87
C PRO A 108 2.48 16.43 -9.86
N LYS A 109 1.65 15.65 -9.16
CA LYS A 109 0.31 16.08 -8.75
C LYS A 109 0.37 17.23 -7.75
N ARG A 110 -0.39 18.31 -8.00
CA ARG A 110 -0.41 19.52 -7.16
C ARG A 110 -1.81 20.01 -6.81
N LYS A 111 -2.84 19.55 -7.51
CA LYS A 111 -4.22 19.98 -7.28
C LYS A 111 -5.21 18.84 -7.49
N ALA A 112 -6.30 18.83 -6.72
CA ALA A 112 -7.46 18.00 -6.99
C ALA A 112 -7.96 18.22 -8.44
N GLY A 113 -8.19 17.13 -9.18
CA GLY A 113 -8.69 17.20 -10.56
C GLY A 113 -7.64 17.54 -11.65
N ASP A 114 -6.36 17.68 -11.32
CA ASP A 114 -5.30 17.93 -12.33
C ASP A 114 -4.93 16.71 -13.20
N SER A 115 -5.59 15.56 -12.99
CA SER A 115 -5.34 14.28 -13.67
C SER A 115 -3.90 13.77 -13.59
N GLN A 116 -3.07 14.31 -12.69
CA GLN A 116 -1.67 13.89 -12.54
C GLN A 116 -1.54 12.70 -11.59
N VAL A 117 -0.69 11.75 -11.94
CA VAL A 117 -0.11 10.79 -10.97
C VAL A 117 0.99 11.52 -10.17
N PRO A 118 1.03 11.42 -8.84
CA PRO A 118 2.05 12.07 -8.03
C PRO A 118 3.46 11.52 -8.31
N GLU A 119 4.48 12.33 -8.02
CA GLU A 119 5.89 11.95 -8.09
C GLU A 119 6.50 12.19 -6.71
N GLY A 120 7.24 11.23 -6.16
CA GLY A 120 7.72 11.30 -4.79
C GLY A 120 7.86 9.97 -4.08
N PHE A 121 7.95 10.03 -2.76
CA PHE A 121 8.15 8.89 -1.87
C PHE A 121 6.93 8.75 -0.96
N TYR A 122 6.29 7.59 -1.02
CA TYR A 122 5.02 7.28 -0.38
C TYR A 122 5.12 5.94 0.35
N TYR A 123 4.06 5.58 1.05
CA TYR A 123 3.82 4.21 1.49
C TYR A 123 2.36 3.82 1.32
N ILE A 124 2.10 2.52 1.27
CA ILE A 124 0.74 1.98 1.36
C ILE A 124 0.21 2.19 2.78
N ASP A 125 -0.92 2.88 2.90
CA ASP A 125 -1.59 3.15 4.18
C ASP A 125 -2.97 2.50 4.29
N ARG A 126 -3.52 2.03 3.16
CA ARG A 126 -4.90 1.53 3.08
C ARG A 126 -5.00 0.31 2.17
N PHE A 127 -5.73 -0.70 2.64
CA PHE A 127 -6.10 -1.89 1.88
C PHE A 127 -7.60 -1.84 1.60
N ASN A 128 -8.00 -1.75 0.33
CA ASN A 128 -9.39 -1.68 -0.08
C ASN A 128 -9.78 -2.89 -0.95
N PRO A 129 -10.30 -3.96 -0.35
CA PRO A 129 -10.74 -5.14 -1.08
C PRO A 129 -12.11 -4.97 -1.76
N SER A 130 -12.82 -3.87 -1.46
CA SER A 130 -14.15 -3.55 -1.99
C SER A 130 -14.11 -2.44 -3.05
N SER A 131 -12.94 -2.17 -3.63
CA SER A 131 -12.74 -1.10 -4.59
C SER A 131 -13.71 -1.17 -5.78
N ASN A 132 -14.15 -0.02 -6.28
CA ASN A 132 -14.89 0.08 -7.55
C ASN A 132 -14.03 -0.39 -8.74
N TYR A 133 -12.71 -0.53 -8.54
CA TYR A 133 -11.73 -0.99 -9.52
C TYR A 133 -11.13 -2.37 -9.14
N PHE A 134 -11.98 -3.29 -8.65
CA PHE A 134 -11.67 -4.65 -8.19
C PHE A 134 -10.95 -4.71 -6.82
N LEU A 135 -9.65 -4.46 -6.76
CA LEU A 135 -8.82 -4.37 -5.55
C LEU A 135 -7.99 -3.08 -5.62
N SER A 136 -7.72 -2.43 -4.48
CA SER A 136 -6.83 -1.27 -4.49
C SER A 136 -6.03 -1.06 -3.20
N LEU A 137 -4.79 -0.60 -3.37
CA LEU A 137 -3.87 -0.20 -2.29
C LEU A 137 -3.72 1.32 -2.32
N GLY A 138 -4.09 1.98 -1.22
CA GLY A 138 -4.03 3.44 -1.10
C GLY A 138 -2.66 3.91 -0.69
N LEU A 139 -2.20 4.99 -1.31
CA LEU A 139 -1.00 5.70 -0.90
C LEU A 139 -1.34 6.74 0.18
N ASN A 140 -0.37 7.07 1.01
CA ASN A 140 -0.41 8.21 1.94
C ASN A 140 -0.34 9.60 1.25
N TYR A 141 -0.73 9.70 -0.02
CA TYR A 141 -0.84 10.96 -0.73
C TYR A 141 -2.07 11.75 -0.23
N PRO A 142 -1.96 13.07 0.03
CA PRO A 142 -0.76 13.89 -0.08
C PRO A 142 0.17 13.70 1.13
N ASN A 143 1.46 13.50 0.87
CA ASN A 143 2.46 13.42 1.94
C ASN A 143 2.88 14.83 2.43
N LYS A 144 3.80 14.92 3.39
CA LYS A 144 4.31 16.21 3.92
C LYS A 144 4.89 17.12 2.82
N ALA A 145 5.57 16.53 1.84
CA ALA A 145 6.18 17.25 0.72
C ALA A 145 5.13 17.75 -0.28
N ASP A 146 4.06 16.98 -0.51
CA ASP A 146 2.96 17.40 -1.38
C ASP A 146 2.16 18.54 -0.76
N LYS A 147 1.83 18.43 0.52
CA LYS A 147 1.11 19.48 1.27
C LYS A 147 1.89 20.79 1.28
N TYR A 148 3.21 20.73 1.42
CA TYR A 148 4.05 21.93 1.32
C TYR A 148 4.00 22.52 -0.09
N ARG A 149 4.19 21.69 -1.12
CA ARG A 149 4.31 22.15 -2.51
C ARG A 149 3.00 22.52 -3.18
N SER A 150 1.85 22.10 -2.65
CA SER A 150 0.53 22.56 -3.11
C SER A 150 0.21 23.99 -2.65
N GLY A 151 0.93 24.52 -1.66
CA GLY A 151 0.65 25.84 -1.10
C GLY A 151 -0.80 25.93 -0.60
N ALA A 152 -1.53 26.95 -1.02
CA ALA A 152 -2.95 27.10 -0.68
C ALA A 152 -3.90 26.21 -1.49
N ALA A 153 -3.42 25.53 -2.55
CA ALA A 153 -4.25 24.64 -3.35
C ALA A 153 -4.54 23.35 -2.60
N ASN A 154 -5.76 22.82 -2.74
CA ASN A 154 -6.09 21.47 -2.29
C ASN A 154 -5.39 20.46 -3.22
N PRO A 155 -4.40 19.67 -2.75
CA PRO A 155 -3.72 18.66 -3.56
C PRO A 155 -4.64 17.48 -3.95
N GLY A 156 -5.79 17.35 -3.28
CA GLY A 156 -6.66 16.18 -3.38
C GLY A 156 -6.22 15.05 -2.46
N SER A 157 -6.71 13.85 -2.76
CA SER A 157 -6.51 12.63 -1.98
C SER A 157 -6.52 11.41 -2.92
N ASP A 158 -6.57 10.22 -2.34
CA ASP A 158 -7.09 9.02 -3.01
C ASP A 158 -6.31 8.60 -4.27
N ILE A 159 -5.00 8.55 -4.13
CA ILE A 159 -4.12 7.90 -5.10
C ILE A 159 -3.97 6.43 -4.73
N PHE A 160 -4.29 5.56 -5.68
CA PHE A 160 -4.29 4.12 -5.49
C PHE A 160 -3.47 3.39 -6.57
N ILE A 161 -2.91 2.24 -6.19
CA ILE A 161 -2.55 1.16 -7.13
C ILE A 161 -3.75 0.21 -7.17
N HIS A 162 -4.35 -0.01 -8.34
CA HIS A 162 -5.62 -0.73 -8.41
C HIS A 162 -5.80 -1.60 -9.67
N GLY A 163 -6.84 -2.43 -9.67
CA GLY A 163 -7.26 -3.25 -10.82
C GLY A 163 -7.91 -2.43 -11.93
N LYS A 164 -8.52 -3.09 -12.92
CA LYS A 164 -9.04 -2.47 -14.16
C LYS A 164 -7.98 -1.62 -14.90
N CYS A 165 -8.37 -1.06 -16.04
CA CYS A 165 -7.50 -0.28 -16.92
C CYS A 165 -8.07 1.12 -17.16
N VAL A 166 -8.42 1.84 -16.09
CA VAL A 166 -9.06 3.17 -16.18
C VAL A 166 -8.47 4.06 -15.09
N THR A 167 -8.08 5.30 -15.40
CA THR A 167 -7.47 6.19 -14.40
C THR A 167 -7.66 7.68 -14.72
N VAL A 168 -7.74 8.50 -13.66
CA VAL A 168 -7.68 9.97 -13.68
C VAL A 168 -6.70 10.45 -12.58
N GLY A 169 -5.54 9.78 -12.48
CA GLY A 169 -4.47 10.13 -11.53
C GLY A 169 -3.94 8.98 -10.64
N CYS A 170 -4.47 7.77 -10.78
CA CYS A 170 -4.01 6.56 -10.08
C CYS A 170 -3.06 5.70 -10.94
N LEU A 171 -2.57 4.59 -10.38
CA LEU A 171 -1.76 3.57 -11.08
C LEU A 171 -2.62 2.32 -11.40
N PRO A 172 -3.31 2.28 -12.55
CA PRO A 172 -4.12 1.12 -12.94
C PRO A 172 -3.23 -0.01 -13.45
N MET A 173 -3.42 -1.22 -12.93
CA MET A 173 -2.59 -2.37 -13.28
C MET A 173 -3.28 -3.33 -14.26
N THR A 174 -4.58 -3.57 -14.10
CA THR A 174 -5.40 -4.75 -14.49
C THR A 174 -5.72 -5.65 -13.31
N ASP A 175 -6.85 -6.36 -13.40
CA ASP A 175 -7.31 -7.28 -12.36
C ASP A 175 -6.31 -8.42 -12.14
N GLU A 176 -5.69 -8.94 -13.20
CA GLU A 176 -4.69 -10.01 -13.10
C GLU A 176 -3.42 -9.57 -12.36
N LYS A 177 -2.92 -8.37 -12.66
CA LYS A 177 -1.70 -7.84 -12.04
C LYS A 177 -1.96 -7.41 -10.59
N ILE A 178 -3.11 -6.77 -10.30
CA ILE A 178 -3.40 -6.31 -8.93
C ILE A 178 -3.60 -7.49 -7.96
N LYS A 179 -4.10 -8.65 -8.40
CA LYS A 179 -4.20 -9.84 -7.53
C LYS A 179 -2.85 -10.18 -6.91
N GLU A 180 -1.78 -10.23 -7.71
CA GLU A 180 -0.43 -10.52 -7.22
C GLU A 180 0.10 -9.42 -6.29
N ILE A 181 -0.01 -8.16 -6.71
CA ILE A 181 0.48 -7.00 -5.95
C ILE A 181 -0.23 -6.90 -4.60
N TYR A 182 -1.55 -7.11 -4.57
CA TYR A 182 -2.37 -7.03 -3.36
C TYR A 182 -2.04 -8.14 -2.36
N ILE A 183 -1.82 -9.38 -2.83
CA ILE A 183 -1.39 -10.50 -1.97
C ILE A 183 -0.02 -10.19 -1.37
N LEU A 184 0.95 -9.77 -2.18
CA LEU A 184 2.28 -9.43 -1.69
C LEU A 184 2.23 -8.32 -0.62
N ALA A 185 1.37 -7.31 -0.82
CA ALA A 185 1.18 -6.25 0.16
C ALA A 185 0.52 -6.74 1.45
N ILE A 186 -0.49 -7.63 1.37
CA ILE A 186 -1.10 -8.23 2.56
C ILE A 186 -0.04 -8.99 3.35
N GLN A 187 0.76 -9.80 2.65
CA GLN A 187 1.78 -10.64 3.26
C GLN A 187 2.91 -9.83 3.88
N ALA A 188 3.32 -8.74 3.23
CA ALA A 188 4.26 -7.78 3.80
C ALA A 188 3.72 -7.15 5.10
N HIS A 189 2.47 -6.69 5.09
CA HIS A 189 1.83 -6.16 6.29
C HIS A 189 1.70 -7.21 7.39
N GLN A 190 1.31 -8.44 7.05
CA GLN A 190 1.23 -9.57 7.97
C GLN A 190 2.60 -9.95 8.56
N SER A 191 3.68 -9.75 7.80
CA SER A 191 5.08 -9.91 8.24
C SER A 191 5.60 -8.73 9.08
N GLY A 192 4.75 -7.76 9.42
CA GLY A 192 5.06 -6.62 10.27
C GLY A 192 5.40 -5.31 9.52
N GLN A 193 5.39 -5.31 8.17
CA GLN A 193 5.66 -4.11 7.39
C GLN A 193 4.39 -3.24 7.23
N THR A 194 4.06 -2.47 8.26
CA THR A 194 2.83 -1.64 8.29
C THR A 194 2.87 -0.42 7.37
N GLN A 195 4.06 0.04 6.98
CA GLN A 195 4.27 1.09 5.97
C GLN A 195 5.09 0.51 4.83
N ILE A 196 4.42 0.11 3.75
CA ILE A 196 5.07 -0.51 2.59
C ILE A 196 5.53 0.60 1.63
N PRO A 197 6.84 0.81 1.40
CA PRO A 197 7.31 1.95 0.62
C PRO A 197 6.91 1.87 -0.86
N VAL A 198 6.53 3.02 -1.42
CA VAL A 198 6.20 3.22 -2.83
C VAL A 198 6.89 4.47 -3.35
N TYR A 199 7.84 4.32 -4.27
CA TYR A 199 8.56 5.43 -4.89
C TYR A 199 8.05 5.64 -6.32
N ILE A 200 7.60 6.85 -6.64
CA ILE A 200 7.07 7.17 -7.96
C ILE A 200 7.96 8.23 -8.59
N PHE A 201 8.58 7.87 -9.71
CA PHE A 201 9.51 8.71 -10.45
C PHE A 201 8.93 9.11 -11.82
N PRO A 202 9.30 10.27 -12.37
CA PRO A 202 8.91 10.65 -13.72
C PRO A 202 9.45 9.66 -14.76
N PHE A 203 10.69 9.19 -14.56
CA PHE A 203 11.40 8.25 -15.42
C PHE A 203 12.62 7.69 -14.68
N ARG A 204 13.27 6.66 -15.25
CA ARG A 204 14.55 6.13 -14.74
C ARG A 204 15.66 7.14 -14.99
N PHE A 205 16.10 7.84 -13.95
CA PHE A 205 17.11 8.90 -14.06
C PHE A 205 18.47 8.43 -14.60
N ASN A 206 18.81 7.16 -14.40
CA ASN A 206 20.06 6.55 -14.89
C ASN A 206 19.96 5.99 -16.32
N SER A 207 18.82 6.15 -16.99
CA SER A 207 18.63 5.72 -18.38
C SER A 207 18.95 6.84 -19.38
N ILE A 208 19.29 6.45 -20.62
CA ILE A 208 19.49 7.40 -21.73
C ILE A 208 18.24 8.25 -21.96
N ILE A 209 17.05 7.63 -21.86
CA ILE A 209 15.77 8.31 -22.01
C ILE A 209 15.62 9.37 -20.91
N GLY A 210 15.86 8.99 -19.64
CA GLY A 210 15.78 9.92 -18.52
C GLY A 210 16.75 11.09 -18.61
N GLN A 211 17.97 10.86 -19.09
CA GLN A 211 18.95 11.93 -19.33
C GLN A 211 18.46 12.91 -20.40
N ARG A 212 17.98 12.40 -21.54
CA ARG A 212 17.39 13.22 -22.61
C ARG A 212 16.14 13.97 -22.14
N THR A 213 15.30 13.34 -21.33
CA THR A 213 14.13 14.01 -20.75
C THR A 213 14.53 15.15 -19.83
N MET A 214 15.55 14.97 -18.97
CA MET A 214 16.08 16.07 -18.16
C MET A 214 16.57 17.25 -19.03
N GLU A 215 17.28 16.97 -20.13
CA GLU A 215 17.75 18.00 -21.08
C GLU A 215 16.58 18.73 -21.77
N ASN A 216 15.58 17.98 -22.24
CA ASN A 216 14.40 18.52 -22.91
C ASN A 216 13.58 19.45 -22.01
N TYR A 217 13.64 19.25 -20.69
CA TYR A 217 12.96 20.08 -19.69
C TYR A 217 13.90 21.12 -19.04
N SER A 218 15.07 21.39 -19.61
CA SER A 218 16.07 22.31 -19.04
C SER A 218 15.57 23.76 -18.85
N TYR A 219 14.52 24.15 -19.60
CA TYR A 219 13.84 25.43 -19.48
C TYR A 219 12.96 25.54 -18.23
N ASP A 220 12.38 24.43 -17.75
CA ASP A 220 11.51 24.40 -16.58
C ASP A 220 12.34 24.29 -15.28
N LYS A 221 12.72 25.44 -14.73
CA LYS A 221 13.56 25.50 -13.51
C LYS A 221 12.91 24.84 -12.30
N TYR A 222 11.58 24.82 -12.22
CA TYR A 222 10.88 24.16 -11.13
C TYR A 222 11.01 22.64 -11.24
N LEU A 223 10.70 22.07 -12.41
CA LEU A 223 10.83 20.62 -12.62
C LEU A 223 12.28 20.17 -12.52
N GLN A 224 13.25 20.93 -13.04
CA GLN A 224 14.67 20.62 -12.88
C GLN A 224 15.07 20.50 -11.41
N LYS A 225 14.67 21.47 -10.59
CA LYS A 225 14.98 21.44 -9.15
C LYS A 225 14.27 20.28 -8.45
N PHE A 226 12.99 20.07 -8.75
CA PHE A 226 12.19 19.01 -8.14
C PHE A 226 12.70 17.62 -8.52
N TRP A 227 12.95 17.37 -9.80
CA TRP A 227 13.50 16.12 -10.31
C TRP A 227 14.94 15.88 -9.86
N GLY A 228 15.75 16.94 -9.70
CA GLY A 228 17.06 16.83 -9.06
C GLY A 228 16.97 16.27 -7.63
N ASN A 229 15.98 16.70 -6.85
CA ASN A 229 15.74 16.16 -5.51
C ASN A 229 15.22 14.71 -5.53
N LEU A 230 14.32 14.36 -6.47
CA LEU A 230 13.90 12.96 -6.65
C LEU A 230 15.06 12.06 -7.08
N LYS A 231 15.93 12.54 -7.97
CA LYS A 231 17.11 11.83 -8.47
C LYS A 231 18.04 11.42 -7.33
N SER A 232 18.24 12.28 -6.33
CA SER A 232 19.06 11.93 -5.16
C SER A 232 18.58 10.66 -4.44
N GLY A 233 17.26 10.53 -4.22
CA GLY A 233 16.68 9.33 -3.61
C GLY A 233 16.69 8.14 -4.57
N HIS A 234 16.36 8.36 -5.84
CA HIS A 234 16.44 7.35 -6.89
C HIS A 234 17.83 6.70 -6.96
N ASP A 235 18.89 7.51 -6.97
CA ASP A 235 20.26 7.03 -7.09
C ASP A 235 20.72 6.30 -5.83
N LYS A 236 20.36 6.81 -4.64
CA LYS A 236 20.61 6.12 -3.36
C LYS A 236 19.97 4.73 -3.32
N PHE A 237 18.69 4.63 -3.69
CA PHE A 237 18.00 3.34 -3.76
C PHE A 237 18.60 2.45 -4.84
N SER A 238 18.89 2.99 -6.02
CA SER A 238 19.46 2.22 -7.13
C SER A 238 20.81 1.60 -6.77
N ALA A 239 21.66 2.36 -6.06
CA ALA A 239 23.00 1.91 -5.66
C ALA A 239 22.99 0.90 -4.50
N SER A 240 22.12 1.09 -3.51
CA SER A 240 22.12 0.28 -2.28
C SER A 240 21.10 -0.86 -2.29
N GLN A 241 20.00 -0.69 -3.03
CA GLN A 241 18.76 -1.47 -2.91
C GLN A 241 18.24 -1.56 -1.47
N GLN A 242 18.59 -0.60 -0.61
CA GLN A 242 18.07 -0.51 0.76
C GLN A 242 16.93 0.52 0.82
N GLU A 243 15.95 0.26 1.67
CA GLU A 243 14.86 1.21 1.92
C GLU A 243 15.42 2.55 2.41
N LEU A 244 14.83 3.64 1.93
CA LEU A 244 15.30 4.99 2.22
C LEU A 244 14.61 5.51 3.46
N LYS A 245 15.36 6.16 4.35
CA LYS A 245 14.77 6.96 5.43
C LYS A 245 14.40 8.32 4.87
N VAL A 246 13.13 8.52 4.52
CA VAL A 246 12.67 9.75 3.88
C VAL A 246 12.07 10.71 4.89
N ASP A 247 12.57 11.94 4.95
CA ASP A 247 11.92 13.08 5.60
C ASP A 247 11.78 14.25 4.60
N VAL A 248 11.15 15.34 5.03
CA VAL A 248 10.89 16.54 4.26
C VAL A 248 11.34 17.76 5.06
N ASN A 249 12.25 18.55 4.50
CA ASN A 249 12.79 19.74 5.14
C ASN A 249 11.80 20.93 5.11
N GLY A 250 12.17 22.05 5.74
CA GLY A 250 11.37 23.28 5.78
C GLY A 250 11.15 23.98 4.43
N LYS A 251 11.76 23.49 3.35
CA LYS A 251 11.57 23.94 1.97
C LYS A 251 10.71 22.97 1.15
N GLY A 252 10.16 21.94 1.79
CA GLY A 252 9.38 20.89 1.15
C GLY A 252 10.20 19.88 0.36
N GLU A 253 11.53 19.87 0.46
CA GLU A 253 12.42 18.96 -0.26
C GLU A 253 12.62 17.65 0.52
N TYR A 254 12.70 16.53 -0.20
CA TYR A 254 12.99 15.22 0.39
C TYR A 254 14.44 15.14 0.88
N VAL A 255 14.65 14.52 2.03
CA VAL A 255 15.97 14.28 2.66
C VAL A 255 16.11 12.78 2.93
N PHE A 256 17.32 12.23 2.71
CA PHE A 256 17.64 10.79 2.75
C PHE A 256 18.92 10.49 3.50
#